data_AF-A0A5C8ZC83-F1
#
_entry.id   AF-A0A5C8ZC83-F1
#
_cell.length_a   1.000
_cell.length_b   1.000
_cell.length_c   1.000
_cell.angle_alpha   90.00
_cell.angle_beta   90.00
_cell.angle_gamma   90.00
#
_symmetry.space_group_name_H-M   'P 1'
#
loop_
_entity.id
_entity.type
_entity.pdbx_description
1 polymer ?
#
loop_
_entity_poly.entity_id
_entity_poly.type
_entity_poly.pdbx_seq_one_letter_code
_entity_poly.pdbx_strand_id
1 'polypeptide(L)'
;MGWLYYTPLVFQLVVGIAFEATPGDEYRLYAMTSGASFILSALGLLYIKTKHKLWAYLAMVGFVLGLPTGLMGLVAVRNEMDKESKREFLKDIEND
;
A
#
# COMPACT_ATOMS: atom_id res chain seq x y z
N MET A 1 -1.34 -7.64 -8.47
CA MET A 1 -1.29 -7.63 -6.99
C MET A 1 -2.13 -8.76 -6.41
N GLY A 2 -1.58 -9.53 -5.48
CA GLY A 2 -2.25 -10.69 -4.86
C GLY A 2 -2.52 -10.50 -3.36
N TRP A 3 -2.79 -11.59 -2.65
CA TRP A 3 -3.06 -11.62 -1.21
C TRP A 3 -2.04 -10.84 -0.36
N LEU A 4 -0.76 -10.85 -0.75
CA LEU A 4 0.32 -10.09 -0.10
C LEU A 4 0.06 -8.58 0.01
N TYR A 5 -0.78 -8.02 -0.86
CA TYR A 5 -1.20 -6.62 -0.80
C TYR A 5 -2.47 -6.43 0.04
N TYR A 6 -3.46 -7.32 -0.10
CA TYR A 6 -4.74 -7.16 0.58
C TYR A 6 -4.68 -7.50 2.07
N THR A 7 -3.91 -8.53 2.46
CA THR A 7 -3.73 -8.93 3.86
C THR A 7 -3.24 -7.78 4.75
N PRO A 8 -2.12 -7.09 4.44
CA PRO A 8 -1.65 -5.97 5.25
C PRO A 8 -2.62 -4.79 5.23
N LEU A 9 -3.36 -4.59 4.14
CA LEU A 9 -4.34 -3.51 4.01
C LEU A 9 -5.57 -3.74 4.91
N VAL A 10 -6.07 -4.97 4.96
CA VAL A 10 -7.12 -5.38 5.91
C VAL A 10 -6.61 -5.28 7.34
N PHE A 11 -5.37 -5.69 7.60
CA PHE A 11 -4.78 -5.61 8.93
C PHE A 11 -4.62 -4.16 9.40
N GLN A 12 -4.15 -3.25 8.54
CA GLN A 12 -4.10 -1.81 8.81
C GLN A 12 -5.49 -1.25 9.15
N LEU A 13 -6.53 -1.66 8.42
CA LEU A 13 -7.90 -1.24 8.70
C LEU A 13 -8.37 -1.71 10.09
N VAL A 14 -8.14 -2.98 10.43
CA VAL A 14 -8.52 -3.54 11.74
C VAL A 14 -7.79 -2.82 12.87
N VAL A 15 -6.50 -2.56 12.70
CA VAL A 15 -5.70 -1.80 13.68
C VAL A 15 -6.21 -0.36 13.84
N GLY A 16 -6.53 0.31 12.72
CA GLY A 16 -7.11 1.66 12.75
C GLY A 16 -8.43 1.71 13.53
N ILE A 17 -9.34 0.78 13.26
CA ILE A 17 -10.62 0.67 13.97
C ILE A 17 -10.39 0.37 15.46
N ALA A 18 -9.43 -0.48 15.79
CA ALA A 18 -9.11 -0.78 17.19
C ALA A 18 -8.61 0.45 17.95
N PHE A 19 -7.76 1.28 17.35
CA PHE A 19 -7.32 2.54 17.96
C PHE A 19 -8.46 3.54 18.11
N GLU A 20 -9.36 3.63 17.13
CA GLU A 20 -10.50 4.55 17.18
C GLU A 20 -11.57 4.11 18.19
N ALA A 21 -11.77 2.80 18.36
CA ALA A 21 -12.71 2.24 19.33
C ALA A 21 -12.17 2.22 20.78
N THR A 22 -10.87 2.44 20.98
CA THR A 22 -10.25 2.45 22.31
C THR A 22 -10.45 3.83 22.96
N PRO A 23 -11.10 3.90 24.13
CA PRO A 23 -11.28 5.17 24.84
C PRO A 23 -9.95 5.66 25.40
N GLY A 24 -9.53 6.86 25.00
CA GLY A 24 -8.33 7.54 25.50
C GLY A 24 -7.80 8.55 24.48
N ASP A 25 -7.61 9.81 24.89
CA ASP A 25 -7.08 10.86 24.00
C ASP A 25 -5.66 10.54 23.48
N GLU A 26 -4.90 9.73 24.23
CA GLU A 26 -3.56 9.26 23.89
C GLU A 26 -3.50 8.41 22.61
N TYR A 27 -4.61 7.81 22.18
CA TYR A 27 -4.68 7.02 20.95
C TYR A 27 -5.14 7.81 19.72
N ARG A 28 -5.59 9.07 19.88
CA ARG A 28 -6.12 9.87 18.75
C ARG A 28 -5.09 10.13 17.68
N LEU A 29 -3.84 10.38 18.06
CA LEU A 29 -2.75 10.55 17.11
C LEU A 29 -2.48 9.25 16.35
N TYR A 30 -2.50 8.10 17.02
CA TYR A 30 -2.31 6.80 16.40
C TYR A 30 -3.47 6.41 15.48
N ALA A 31 -4.72 6.76 15.83
CA ALA A 31 -5.87 6.58 14.97
C ALA A 31 -5.77 7.44 13.69
N MET A 32 -5.37 8.72 13.83
CA MET A 32 -5.15 9.62 12.69
C MET A 32 -4.04 9.13 11.75
N THR A 33 -2.88 8.74 12.29
CA THR A 33 -1.77 8.24 11.48
C THR A 33 -2.08 6.89 10.83
N SER A 34 -2.80 6.00 11.53
CA SER A 34 -3.28 4.73 10.97
C SER A 34 -4.27 4.95 9.83
N GLY A 35 -5.21 5.89 9.98
CA GLY A 35 -6.15 6.26 8.93
C GLY A 35 -5.45 6.84 7.70
N ALA A 36 -4.50 7.75 7.89
CA ALA A 36 -3.71 8.31 6.79
C ALA A 36 -2.85 7.25 6.10
N SER A 37 -2.22 6.36 6.87
CA SER A 37 -1.47 5.21 6.36
C SER A 37 -2.34 4.30 5.50
N PHE A 38 -3.55 3.96 5.97
CA PHE A 38 -4.50 3.14 5.22
C PHE A 38 -4.93 3.79 3.91
N ILE A 39 -5.29 5.08 3.92
CA ILE A 39 -5.71 5.80 2.71
C ILE A 39 -4.57 5.80 1.69
N LEU A 40 -3.35 6.15 2.11
CA LEU A 40 -2.18 6.14 1.25
C LEU A 40 -1.91 4.74 0.68
N SER A 41 -1.93 3.70 1.52
CA SER A 41 -1.80 2.30 1.11
C SER A 41 -2.86 1.91 0.08
N ALA A 42 -4.13 2.29 0.28
CA ALA A 42 -5.24 2.00 -0.61
C ALA A 42 -5.11 2.63 -2.00
N LEU A 43 -4.37 3.73 -2.14
CA LEU A 43 -4.06 4.32 -3.46
C LEU A 43 -3.31 3.34 -4.37
N GLY A 44 -2.65 2.31 -3.83
CA GLY A 44 -2.04 1.24 -4.64
C GLY A 44 -3.06 0.47 -5.48
N LEU A 45 -4.35 0.48 -5.12
CA LEU A 45 -5.43 -0.08 -5.95
C LEU A 45 -5.61 0.74 -7.25
N LEU A 46 -5.36 2.05 -7.21
CA LEU A 46 -5.37 2.90 -8.40
C LEU A 46 -4.18 2.59 -9.31
N TYR A 47 -3.03 2.17 -8.76
CA TYR A 47 -1.91 1.71 -9.56
C TYR A 47 -2.27 0.47 -10.38
N ILE A 48 -3.06 -0.47 -9.84
CA ILE A 48 -3.51 -1.66 -10.60
C ILE A 48 -4.24 -1.27 -11.88
N LYS A 49 -5.10 -0.24 -11.81
CA LYS A 49 -5.93 0.22 -12.95
C LYS A 49 -5.16 1.13 -13.90
N THR A 50 -4.44 2.12 -13.36
CA THR A 50 -3.84 3.19 -14.16
C THR A 50 -2.41 2.88 -14.60
N LYS A 51 -1.74 1.95 -13.91
CA LYS A 51 -0.31 1.65 -14.05
C LYS A 51 0.62 2.86 -13.85
N HIS A 52 0.08 3.95 -13.29
CA HIS A 52 0.84 5.17 -13.09
C HIS A 52 1.69 5.11 -11.81
N LYS A 53 3.01 5.21 -11.96
CA LYS A 53 4.01 4.97 -10.89
C LYS A 53 3.79 5.81 -9.63
N LEU A 54 3.24 7.02 -9.76
CA LEU A 54 2.88 7.89 -8.62
C LEU A 54 2.01 7.16 -7.58
N TRP A 55 0.99 6.42 -8.01
CA TRP A 55 0.08 5.72 -7.09
C TRP A 55 0.78 4.59 -6.35
N ALA A 56 1.74 3.91 -6.99
CA ALA A 56 2.56 2.90 -6.35
C ALA A 56 3.47 3.51 -5.28
N TYR A 57 4.11 4.65 -5.56
CA TYR A 57 4.92 5.36 -4.57
C TYR A 57 4.10 5.83 -3.37
N LEU A 58 2.92 6.41 -3.60
CA LEU A 58 2.02 6.82 -2.52
C LEU A 58 1.59 5.61 -1.67
N ALA A 59 1.30 4.47 -2.29
CA ALA A 59 1.00 3.23 -1.60
C ALA A 59 2.15 2.73 -0.74
N MET A 60 3.38 2.78 -1.26
CA MET A 60 4.58 2.42 -0.50
C MET A 60 4.76 3.31 0.72
N VAL A 61 4.57 4.62 0.59
CA VAL A 61 4.62 5.55 1.74
C VAL A 61 3.57 5.18 2.79
N GLY A 62 2.34 4.90 2.37
CA GLY A 62 1.28 4.41 3.27
C GLY A 62 1.70 3.17 4.04
N PHE A 63 2.31 2.19 3.37
CA PHE A 63 2.77 0.96 4.02
C PHE A 63 3.98 1.16 4.95
N VAL A 64 4.87 2.14 4.67
CA VAL A 64 5.96 2.52 5.59
C VAL A 64 5.40 3.15 6.86
N LEU A 65 4.38 4.00 6.74
CA LEU A 65 3.75 4.64 7.90
C LEU A 65 2.98 3.64 8.78
N GLY A 66 2.50 2.54 8.19
CA GLY A 66 1.78 1.49 8.91
C GLY A 66 2.67 0.32 9.37
N LEU A 67 3.98 0.52 9.47
CA LEU A 67 4.87 -0.52 9.98
C LEU A 67 4.53 -0.88 11.43
N PRO A 68 4.64 -2.16 11.82
CA PRO A 68 5.21 -3.28 11.05
C PRO A 68 4.24 -3.93 10.05
N THR A 69 2.95 -3.61 10.14
CA THR A 69 1.87 -4.30 9.41
C THR A 69 1.96 -4.13 7.89
N GLY A 70 2.52 -3.01 7.43
CA GLY A 70 2.63 -2.69 6.00
C GLY A 70 3.77 -3.36 5.23
N LEU A 71 4.69 -4.10 5.86
CA LEU A 71 5.87 -4.67 5.17
C LEU A 71 5.50 -5.55 3.96
N MET A 72 4.53 -6.44 4.15
CA MET A 72 4.08 -7.32 3.07
C MET A 72 3.49 -6.52 1.90
N GLY A 73 2.78 -5.42 2.22
CA GLY A 73 2.14 -4.56 1.24
C GLY A 73 3.18 -3.80 0.42
N LEU A 74 4.23 -3.31 1.08
CA LEU A 74 5.37 -2.67 0.44
C LEU A 74 6.08 -3.62 -0.54
N VAL A 75 6.33 -4.87 -0.12
CA VAL A 75 6.91 -5.90 -0.98
C VAL A 75 5.98 -6.21 -2.16
N ALA A 76 4.67 -6.28 -1.94
CA ALA A 76 3.70 -6.53 -2.99
C ALA A 76 3.67 -5.42 -4.04
N VAL A 77 3.69 -4.14 -3.62
CA VAL A 77 3.74 -2.99 -4.53
C VAL A 77 5.05 -3.01 -5.33
N ARG A 78 6.19 -3.20 -4.66
CA ARG A 78 7.51 -3.26 -5.32
C ARG A 78 7.56 -4.37 -6.37
N ASN A 79 7.07 -5.56 -6.05
CA ASN A 79 7.06 -6.70 -6.98
C ASN A 79 6.15 -6.43 -8.19
N GLU A 80 5.04 -5.72 -8.00
CA GLU A 80 4.17 -5.34 -9.11
C GLU A 80 4.85 -4.33 -10.04
N MET A 81 5.55 -3.33 -9.47
CA MET A 81 6.32 -2.36 -10.25
C MET A 81 7.43 -3.02 -11.07
N ASP A 82 8.19 -3.94 -10.47
CA ASP A 82 9.25 -4.67 -11.17
C ASP A 82 8.70 -5.52 -12.31
N LYS A 83 7.55 -6.18 -12.11
CA LYS A 83 6.86 -6.93 -13.17
C LYS A 83 6.41 -6.03 -14.32
N GLU A 84 5.85 -4.86 -14.03
CA GLU A 84 5.42 -3.93 -15.08
C GLU A 84 6.63 -3.38 -15.85
N SER A 85 7.72 -3.01 -15.17
CA SER A 85 8.95 -2.55 -15.84
C SER A 85 9.58 -3.63 -16.73
N LYS A 86 9.59 -4.89 -16.30
CA LYS A 86 10.03 -6.02 -17.15
C LYS A 86 9.14 -6.21 -18.36
N ARG A 87 7.83 -6.00 -18.21
CA ARG A 87 6.86 -6.12 -19.31
C ARG A 87 7.01 -4.98 -20.33
N GLU A 88 7.26 -3.76 -19.88
CA GLU A 88 7.59 -2.62 -20.75
C GLU A 88 8.86 -2.92 -21.54
N PHE A 89 9.92 -3.38 -20.86
CA PHE A 89 11.19 -3.72 -21.51
C PHE A 89 11.07 -4.82 -22.58
N LEU A 90 10.32 -5.89 -22.30
CA LEU A 90 10.11 -6.96 -23.29
C LEU A 90 9.32 -6.50 -24.52
N LYS A 91 8.36 -5.57 -24.34
CA LYS A 91 7.62 -4.99 -25.47
C LYS A 91 8.52 -4.13 -26.35
N ASP A 92 9.47 -3.41 -25.75
CA ASP A 92 10.43 -2.61 -26.51
C ASP A 92 11.34 -3.53 -27.35
N ILE A 93 11.82 -4.64 -26.78
CA ILE A 93 12.62 -5.65 -27.52
C ILE A 93 11.83 -6.31 -28.65
N GLU A 94 10.54 -6.60 -28.45
CA GLU A 94 9.71 -7.29 -29.47
C GLU A 94 9.27 -6.36 -30.62
N ASN A 95 9.38 -5.03 -30.44
CA ASN A 95 9.07 -4.04 -31.46
C ASN A 95 10.31 -3.44 -32.17
N ASP A 96 11.53 -3.79 -31.74
CA ASP A 96 12.80 -3.47 -32.41
C ASP A 96 13.24 -4.62 -33.35
#